data_AF-A0A914HU14-F1
#
_entry.id   AF-A0A914HU14-F1
#
_cell.length_a   1.000
_cell.length_b   1.000
_cell.length_c   1.000
_cell.angle_alpha   90.00
_cell.angle_beta   90.00
_cell.angle_gamma   90.00
#
_symmetry.space_group_name_H-M   'P 1'
#
loop_
_entity.id
_entity.type
_entity.pdbx_description
1 polymer ?
#
loop_
_entity_poly.entity_id
_entity_poly.type
_entity_poly.pdbx_seq_one_letter_code
_entity_poly.pdbx_strand_id
1 'polypeptide(L)'
;MDRSKEGAFFVFLDTLSLLSAPTAFLHIERAKNCWAFQFSVACIVCTLVDIVQILLGIVAYFYPIWFRRTPFYRQILQKTERHSFHLYYNIFLLVWTFLFFSHILFTGVSILSVQLRRPFLFVPQLVILLLIILSFLGILSVSTTISVVSDDTMLAPCILSILFLFFYGLFLAITVACFQYLWTEYAEIQRILAKSKTVHFKEKTRKK
;
A
#
# COMPACT_ATOMS: atom_id res chain seq x y z
N MET A 1 -20.87 -44.70 7.57
CA MET A 1 -20.11 -44.01 8.64
C MET A 1 -20.15 -42.53 8.30
N ASP A 2 -21.10 -41.83 8.91
CA ASP A 2 -21.76 -40.66 8.36
C ASP A 2 -21.20 -39.37 9.00
N ARG A 3 -20.35 -38.64 8.25
CA ARG A 3 -19.69 -37.38 8.65
C ARG A 3 -20.63 -36.16 8.63
N SER A 4 -21.94 -36.37 8.51
CA SER A 4 -22.95 -35.30 8.42
C SER A 4 -23.39 -34.76 9.79
N LYS A 5 -23.18 -35.49 10.89
CA LYS A 5 -23.73 -35.13 12.21
C LYS A 5 -22.81 -34.27 13.10
N GLU A 6 -21.53 -34.17 12.78
CA GLU A 6 -20.57 -33.37 13.58
C GLU A 6 -20.58 -31.88 13.18
N GLY A 7 -20.96 -31.55 11.93
CA GLY A 7 -21.06 -30.16 11.46
C GLY A 7 -22.25 -29.39 12.03
N ALA A 8 -23.36 -30.07 12.33
CA ALA A 8 -24.55 -29.42 12.89
C ALA A 8 -24.41 -29.09 14.39
N PHE A 9 -23.62 -29.86 15.14
CA PHE A 9 -23.39 -29.62 16.57
C PHE A 9 -22.46 -28.41 16.80
N PHE A 10 -21.48 -28.20 15.91
CA PHE A 10 -20.60 -27.03 15.97
C PHE A 10 -21.31 -25.72 15.59
N VAL A 11 -22.19 -25.75 14.59
CA VAL A 11 -23.02 -24.59 14.22
C VAL A 11 -24.04 -24.27 15.32
N PHE A 12 -24.57 -25.27 16.03
CA PHE A 12 -25.51 -25.05 17.13
C PHE A 12 -24.82 -24.47 18.39
N LEU A 13 -23.58 -24.88 18.68
CA LEU A 13 -22.76 -24.30 19.75
C LEU A 13 -22.30 -22.86 19.43
N ASP A 14 -21.95 -22.57 18.18
CA ASP A 14 -21.67 -21.19 17.75
C ASP A 14 -22.91 -20.29 17.87
N THR A 15 -24.09 -20.82 17.54
CA THR A 15 -25.36 -20.07 17.64
C THR A 15 -25.79 -19.83 19.11
N LEU A 16 -25.42 -20.72 20.04
CA LEU A 16 -25.65 -20.53 21.49
C LEU A 16 -24.61 -19.61 22.14
N SER A 17 -23.39 -19.51 21.59
CA SER A 17 -22.38 -18.54 22.04
C SER A 17 -22.65 -17.10 21.57
N LEU A 18 -23.46 -16.95 20.51
CA LEU A 18 -23.96 -15.67 20.00
C LEU A 18 -25.03 -15.01 20.90
N LEU A 19 -25.51 -15.71 21.95
CA LEU A 19 -26.51 -15.17 22.88
C LEU A 19 -25.92 -14.28 23.99
N SER A 20 -24.60 -14.23 24.16
CA SER A 20 -23.96 -13.21 24.99
C SER A 20 -23.42 -12.10 24.10
N ALA A 21 -24.28 -11.13 23.76
CA ALA A 21 -23.89 -9.85 23.16
C ALA A 21 -22.54 -9.25 23.63
N PRO A 22 -22.08 -9.39 24.90
CA PRO A 22 -20.75 -8.94 25.30
C PRO A 22 -19.57 -9.69 24.66
N THR A 23 -19.67 -11.00 24.36
CA THR A 23 -18.53 -11.76 23.79
C THR A 23 -18.33 -11.48 22.31
N ALA A 24 -19.41 -11.40 21.53
CA ALA A 24 -19.35 -11.02 20.12
C ALA A 24 -18.79 -9.60 19.93
N PHE A 25 -19.19 -8.66 20.80
CA PHE A 25 -18.64 -7.30 20.81
C PHE A 25 -17.13 -7.29 21.11
N LEU A 26 -16.69 -8.05 22.11
CA LEU A 26 -15.27 -8.22 22.46
C LEU A 26 -14.43 -8.83 21.32
N HIS A 27 -14.98 -9.80 20.59
CA HIS A 27 -14.30 -10.41 19.45
C HIS A 27 -14.16 -9.43 18.26
N ILE A 28 -15.19 -8.63 17.99
CA ILE A 28 -15.17 -7.61 16.93
C ILE A 28 -14.18 -6.49 17.28
N GLU A 29 -14.14 -6.04 18.53
CA GLU A 29 -13.22 -5.00 18.98
C GLU A 29 -11.76 -5.49 18.99
N ARG A 30 -11.53 -6.74 19.37
CA ARG A 30 -10.20 -7.36 19.29
C ARG A 30 -9.73 -7.54 17.85
N ALA A 31 -10.61 -7.92 16.93
CA ALA A 31 -10.30 -8.02 15.51
C ALA A 31 -9.96 -6.64 14.90
N LYS A 32 -10.71 -5.59 15.28
CA LYS A 32 -10.46 -4.19 14.88
C LYS A 32 -9.08 -3.70 15.31
N ASN A 33 -8.73 -3.95 16.57
CA ASN A 33 -7.42 -3.56 17.12
C ASN A 33 -6.28 -4.34 16.46
N CYS A 34 -6.51 -5.59 16.04
CA CYS A 34 -5.54 -6.39 15.31
C CYS A 34 -5.21 -5.80 13.93
N TRP A 35 -6.23 -5.40 13.14
CA TRP A 35 -6.02 -4.81 11.83
C TRP A 35 -5.32 -3.45 11.89
N ALA A 36 -5.73 -2.59 12.82
CA ALA A 36 -5.08 -1.29 13.01
C ALA A 36 -3.61 -1.45 13.43
N PHE A 37 -3.31 -2.44 14.30
CA PHE A 37 -1.95 -2.76 14.71
C PHE A 37 -1.11 -3.28 13.53
N GLN A 38 -1.62 -4.26 12.78
CA GLN A 38 -0.92 -4.81 11.60
C GLN A 38 -0.63 -3.74 10.54
N PHE A 39 -1.61 -2.88 10.26
CA PHE A 39 -1.44 -1.77 9.32
C PHE A 39 -0.39 -0.78 9.83
N SER A 40 -0.41 -0.43 11.12
CA SER A 40 0.57 0.50 11.72
C SER A 40 1.99 -0.06 11.65
N VAL A 41 2.17 -1.35 11.96
CA VAL A 41 3.47 -2.02 11.82
C VAL A 41 3.94 -2.00 10.36
N ALA A 42 3.05 -2.28 9.41
CA ALA A 42 3.37 -2.23 7.98
C ALA A 42 3.78 -0.82 7.53
N CYS A 43 3.10 0.23 8.01
CA CYS A 43 3.46 1.62 7.74
C CYS A 43 4.86 1.97 8.28
N ILE A 44 5.22 1.52 9.49
CA ILE A 44 6.55 1.77 10.07
C ILE A 44 7.62 1.10 9.20
N VAL A 45 7.45 -0.19 8.89
CA VAL A 45 8.39 -0.93 8.04
C VAL A 45 8.53 -0.26 6.67
N CYS A 46 7.41 0.14 6.06
CA CYS A 46 7.46 0.78 4.75
C CYS A 46 8.15 2.14 4.80
N THR A 47 7.92 2.93 5.84
CA THR A 47 8.60 4.22 6.03
C THR A 47 10.10 4.03 6.16
N LEU A 48 10.56 3.00 6.88
CA LEU A 48 11.99 2.69 6.99
C LEU A 48 12.59 2.30 5.62
N VAL A 49 11.86 1.52 4.83
CA VAL A 49 12.27 1.18 3.46
C VAL A 49 12.33 2.43 2.58
N ASP A 50 11.36 3.33 2.66
CA ASP A 50 11.35 4.59 1.89
C ASP A 50 12.54 5.49 2.27
N ILE A 51 12.89 5.58 3.56
CA ILE A 51 14.07 6.34 4.01
C ILE A 51 15.33 5.77 3.36
N VAL A 52 15.47 4.45 3.30
CA VAL A 52 16.60 3.82 2.59
C VAL A 52 16.59 4.21 1.10
N GLN A 53 15.43 4.25 0.43
CA GLN A 53 15.34 4.66 -0.97
C GLN A 53 15.73 6.12 -1.21
N ILE A 54 15.34 7.02 -0.29
CA ILE A 54 15.71 8.43 -0.34
C ILE A 54 17.23 8.56 -0.17
N LEU A 55 17.82 7.85 0.80
CA LEU A 55 19.26 7.85 1.01
C LEU A 55 20.01 7.31 -0.22
N LEU A 56 19.52 6.24 -0.84
CA LEU A 56 20.08 5.72 -2.10
C LEU A 56 20.00 6.76 -3.23
N GLY A 57 18.87 7.48 -3.35
CA GLY A 57 18.71 8.57 -4.31
C GLY A 57 19.70 9.71 -4.09
N ILE A 58 19.90 10.13 -2.84
CA ILE A 58 20.85 11.18 -2.46
C ILE A 58 22.29 10.75 -2.75
N VAL A 59 22.67 9.53 -2.36
CA VAL A 59 24.01 8.99 -2.62
C VAL A 59 24.26 8.89 -4.13
N ALA A 60 23.28 8.43 -4.91
CA ALA A 60 23.37 8.38 -6.37
C ALA A 60 23.55 9.78 -6.98
N TYR A 61 22.88 10.80 -6.44
CA TYR A 61 23.01 12.18 -6.88
C TYR A 61 24.43 12.73 -6.66
N PHE A 62 25.00 12.55 -5.47
CA PHE A 62 26.35 13.06 -5.17
C PHE A 62 27.48 12.25 -5.79
N TYR A 63 27.26 10.95 -6.00
CA TYR A 63 28.27 10.04 -6.52
C TYR A 63 27.85 9.41 -7.87
N PRO A 64 27.71 10.20 -8.95
CA PRO A 64 27.34 9.69 -10.27
C PRO A 64 28.41 8.77 -10.88
N ILE A 65 29.61 8.71 -10.28
CA ILE A 65 30.68 7.79 -10.66
C ILE A 65 30.24 6.32 -10.57
N TRP A 66 29.31 5.99 -9.66
CA TRP A 66 28.74 4.65 -9.51
C TRP A 66 27.93 4.28 -10.74
N PHE A 67 27.15 5.22 -11.26
CA PHE A 67 26.35 5.05 -12.46
C PHE A 67 27.20 5.00 -13.73
N ARG A 68 28.29 5.77 -13.80
CA ARG A 68 29.22 5.76 -14.95
C ARG A 68 29.89 4.43 -15.21
N ARG A 69 30.01 3.58 -14.18
CA ARG A 69 30.59 2.23 -14.29
C ARG A 69 29.57 1.19 -14.79
N THR A 70 28.29 1.52 -14.84
CA THR A 70 27.25 0.57 -15.29
C THR A 70 27.28 0.38 -16.81
N PRO A 71 26.96 -0.83 -17.31
CA PRO A 71 26.79 -1.07 -18.74
C PRO A 71 25.68 -0.20 -19.35
N PHE A 72 24.69 0.20 -18.56
CA PHE A 72 23.66 1.17 -18.94
C PHE A 72 24.23 2.50 -19.44
N TYR A 73 25.13 3.10 -18.66
CA TYR A 73 25.76 4.37 -19.00
C TYR A 73 26.54 4.27 -20.31
N ARG A 74 27.26 3.16 -20.53
CA ARG A 74 28.04 2.93 -21.76
C ARG A 74 27.15 2.82 -22.99
N GLN A 75 26.06 2.07 -22.91
CA GLN A 75 25.14 1.89 -24.03
C GLN A 75 24.39 3.18 -24.40
N ILE A 76 23.96 3.97 -23.40
CA ILE A 76 23.25 5.23 -23.69
C ILE A 76 24.19 6.31 -24.20
N LEU A 77 25.41 6.45 -23.67
CA LEU A 77 26.36 7.45 -24.19
C LEU A 77 26.77 7.21 -25.64
N GLN A 78 26.72 5.97 -26.12
CA GLN A 78 26.97 5.67 -27.54
C GLN A 78 25.87 6.24 -28.46
N LYS A 79 24.66 6.43 -27.92
CA LYS A 79 23.48 6.87 -28.69
C LYS A 79 23.03 8.30 -28.38
N THR A 80 23.50 8.89 -27.29
CA THR A 80 22.99 10.18 -26.78
C THR A 80 24.15 11.08 -26.37
N GLU A 81 24.02 12.37 -26.68
CA GLU A 81 24.98 13.38 -26.24
C GLU A 81 25.11 13.39 -24.71
N ARG A 82 26.34 13.54 -24.22
CA ARG A 82 26.65 13.49 -22.79
C ARG A 82 25.83 14.48 -21.96
N HIS A 83 25.55 15.65 -22.51
CA HIS A 83 24.77 16.70 -21.85
C HIS A 83 23.31 16.27 -21.62
N SER A 84 22.67 15.72 -22.64
CA SER A 84 21.28 15.23 -22.56
C SER A 84 21.16 14.06 -21.57
N PHE A 85 22.14 13.16 -21.55
CA PHE A 85 22.17 12.07 -20.57
C PHE A 85 22.19 12.57 -19.11
N HIS A 86 23.06 13.52 -18.79
CA HIS A 86 23.15 14.08 -17.44
C HIS A 86 21.85 14.76 -16.99
N LEU A 87 21.17 15.43 -17.91
CA LEU A 87 19.88 16.06 -17.64
C LEU A 87 18.81 15.00 -17.31
N TYR A 88 18.68 13.95 -18.13
CA TYR A 88 17.72 12.86 -17.85
C TYR A 88 18.01 12.13 -16.55
N TYR A 89 19.29 11.90 -16.24
CA TYR A 89 19.71 11.28 -14.98
C TYR A 89 19.31 12.11 -13.76
N ASN A 90 19.54 13.43 -13.79
CA ASN A 90 19.18 14.32 -12.70
C ASN A 90 17.66 14.41 -12.51
N ILE A 91 16.89 14.48 -13.61
CA ILE A 91 15.43 14.46 -13.55
C ILE A 91 14.94 13.16 -12.94
N PHE A 92 15.50 12.01 -13.36
CA PHE A 92 15.14 10.71 -12.81
C PHE A 92 15.37 10.65 -11.28
N LEU A 93 16.53 11.11 -10.80
CA LEU A 93 16.82 11.14 -9.35
C LEU A 93 15.91 12.09 -8.56
N LEU A 94 15.55 13.24 -9.14
CA LEU A 94 14.64 14.18 -8.51
C LEU A 94 13.23 13.58 -8.41
N VAL A 95 12.73 12.99 -9.50
CA VAL A 95 11.44 12.30 -9.51
C VAL A 95 11.43 11.12 -8.54
N TRP A 96 12.51 10.34 -8.50
CA TRP A 96 12.70 9.23 -7.56
C TRP A 96 12.55 9.71 -6.10
N THR A 97 13.34 10.72 -5.73
CA THR A 97 13.33 11.24 -4.35
C THR A 97 11.97 11.84 -3.98
N PHE A 98 11.36 12.59 -4.90
CA PHE A 98 10.04 13.17 -4.71
C PHE A 98 8.94 12.11 -4.54
N LEU A 99 9.02 11.01 -5.28
CA LEU A 99 8.06 9.91 -5.22
C LEU A 99 8.08 9.24 -3.84
N PHE A 100 9.26 8.88 -3.31
CA PHE A 100 9.38 8.27 -1.98
C PHE A 100 9.06 9.24 -0.86
N PHE A 101 9.42 10.52 -0.99
CA PHE A 101 9.00 11.54 -0.03
C PHE A 101 7.47 11.68 0.02
N SER A 102 6.82 11.72 -1.14
CA SER A 102 5.35 11.76 -1.22
C SER A 102 4.74 10.51 -0.60
N HIS A 103 5.31 9.33 -0.83
CA HIS A 103 4.82 8.08 -0.24
C HIS A 103 4.86 8.09 1.30
N ILE A 104 5.93 8.62 1.90
CA ILE A 104 5.99 8.81 3.37
C ILE A 104 4.87 9.74 3.84
N LEU A 105 4.68 10.87 3.16
CA LEU A 105 3.64 11.84 3.52
C LEU A 105 2.24 11.22 3.47
N PHE A 106 1.91 10.51 2.39
CA PHE A 106 0.60 9.88 2.24
C PHE A 106 0.43 8.62 3.10
N THR A 107 1.52 7.96 3.51
CA THR A 107 1.50 6.93 4.55
C THR A 107 1.02 7.55 5.86
N GLY A 108 1.51 8.73 6.25
CA GLY A 108 0.99 9.47 7.40
C GLY A 108 -0.50 9.82 7.28
N VAL A 109 -0.93 10.26 6.10
CA VAL A 109 -2.36 10.53 5.81
C VAL A 109 -3.21 9.25 5.91
N SER A 110 -2.68 8.10 5.50
CA SER A 110 -3.37 6.82 5.62
C SER A 110 -3.56 6.37 7.08
N ILE A 111 -2.64 6.72 7.99
CA ILE A 111 -2.81 6.47 9.42
C ILE A 111 -3.97 7.32 9.96
N LEU A 112 -4.02 8.60 9.59
CA LEU A 112 -5.15 9.49 9.93
C LEU A 112 -6.46 8.96 9.35
N SER A 113 -6.43 8.39 8.15
CA SER A 113 -7.58 7.78 7.51
C SER A 113 -8.19 6.64 8.33
N VAL A 114 -7.34 5.76 8.88
CA VAL A 114 -7.77 4.68 9.79
C VAL A 114 -8.39 5.26 11.07
N GLN A 115 -7.73 6.26 11.67
CA GLN A 115 -8.21 6.89 12.90
C GLN A 115 -9.55 7.63 12.72
N LEU A 116 -9.71 8.34 11.61
CA LEU A 116 -10.92 9.11 11.27
C LEU A 116 -12.00 8.26 10.58
N ARG A 117 -11.71 7.01 10.25
CA ARG A 117 -12.57 6.09 9.49
C ARG A 117 -13.05 6.68 8.16
N ARG A 118 -12.17 7.38 7.44
CA ARG A 118 -12.49 8.05 6.17
C ARG A 118 -11.75 7.40 4.99
N PRO A 119 -12.34 6.39 4.33
CA PRO A 119 -11.61 5.58 3.34
C PRO A 119 -11.05 6.39 2.16
N PHE A 120 -11.68 7.50 1.78
CA PHE A 120 -11.21 8.35 0.67
C PHE A 120 -9.79 8.91 0.85
N LEU A 121 -9.30 9.03 2.10
CA LEU A 121 -7.95 9.49 2.39
C LEU A 121 -6.86 8.45 2.03
N PHE A 122 -7.25 7.20 1.72
CA PHE A 122 -6.33 6.17 1.19
C PHE A 122 -6.03 6.31 -0.30
N VAL A 123 -6.90 7.00 -1.07
CA VAL A 123 -6.77 7.03 -2.53
C VAL A 123 -5.43 7.58 -3.00
N PRO A 124 -4.93 8.72 -2.47
CA PRO A 124 -3.61 9.22 -2.85
C PRO A 124 -2.47 8.24 -2.55
N GLN A 125 -2.55 7.54 -1.41
CA GLN A 125 -1.57 6.53 -1.01
C GLN A 125 -1.54 5.35 -1.98
N LEU A 126 -2.71 4.84 -2.39
CA LEU A 126 -2.83 3.76 -3.37
C LEU A 126 -2.24 4.15 -4.74
N VAL A 127 -2.49 5.38 -5.18
CA VAL A 127 -1.97 5.90 -6.46
C VAL A 127 -0.44 5.95 -6.43
N ILE A 128 0.15 6.50 -5.38
CA ILE A 128 1.62 6.62 -5.28
C ILE A 128 2.28 5.25 -5.16
N LEU A 129 1.70 4.35 -4.39
CA LEU A 129 2.23 3.00 -4.25
C LEU A 129 2.21 2.24 -5.59
N LEU A 130 1.18 2.43 -6.40
CA LEU A 130 1.13 1.91 -7.76
C LEU A 130 2.25 2.50 -8.64
N LEU A 131 2.48 3.82 -8.57
CA LEU A 131 3.57 4.48 -9.30
C LEU A 131 4.95 3.96 -8.86
N ILE A 132 5.16 3.70 -7.57
CA ILE A 132 6.39 3.09 -7.06
C ILE A 132 6.59 1.69 -7.65
N ILE A 133 5.56 0.84 -7.62
CA ILE A 133 5.65 -0.51 -8.20
C ILE A 133 5.98 -0.44 -9.69
N LEU A 134 5.31 0.44 -10.45
CA LEU A 134 5.60 0.65 -11.86
C LEU A 134 7.03 1.13 -12.10
N SER A 135 7.57 1.99 -11.23
CA SER A 135 8.96 2.45 -11.34
C SER A 135 9.97 1.30 -11.19
N PHE A 136 9.74 0.38 -10.25
CA PHE A 136 10.60 -0.80 -10.07
C PHE A 136 10.46 -1.82 -11.21
N LEU A 137 9.25 -1.99 -11.75
CA LEU A 137 9.05 -2.79 -12.97
C LEU A 137 9.80 -2.18 -14.16
N GLY A 138 9.81 -0.85 -14.28
CA GLY A 138 10.59 -0.13 -15.29
C GLY A 138 12.09 -0.37 -15.13
N ILE A 139 12.63 -0.22 -13.92
CA ILE A 139 14.05 -0.48 -13.63
C ILE A 139 14.41 -1.94 -13.92
N LEU A 140 13.55 -2.88 -13.53
CA LEU A 140 13.76 -4.31 -13.78
C LEU A 140 13.79 -4.60 -15.28
N SER A 141 12.83 -4.08 -16.03
CA SER A 141 12.75 -4.22 -17.50
C SER A 141 13.99 -3.64 -18.21
N VAL A 142 14.45 -2.47 -17.79
CA VAL A 142 15.66 -1.86 -18.33
C VAL A 142 16.89 -2.71 -17.99
N SER A 143 17.01 -3.17 -16.74
CA SER A 143 18.15 -3.96 -16.27
C SER A 143 18.25 -5.32 -16.96
N THR A 144 17.12 -5.99 -17.19
CA THR A 144 17.08 -7.26 -17.93
C THR A 144 17.40 -7.06 -19.40
N THR A 145 16.87 -6.01 -20.04
CA THR A 145 17.17 -5.68 -21.43
C THR A 145 18.68 -5.47 -21.64
N ILE A 146 19.32 -4.70 -20.75
CA ILE A 146 20.77 -4.48 -20.80
C ILE A 146 21.50 -5.81 -20.61
N SER A 147 21.11 -6.62 -19.63
CA SER A 147 21.76 -7.91 -19.36
C SER A 147 21.71 -8.86 -20.57
N VAL A 148 20.64 -8.82 -21.36
CA VAL A 148 20.50 -9.60 -22.60
C VAL A 148 21.35 -9.02 -23.74
N VAL A 149 21.53 -7.69 -23.79
CA VAL A 149 22.20 -7.01 -24.92
C VAL A 149 23.72 -6.87 -24.73
N SER A 150 24.22 -6.68 -23.49
CA SER A 150 25.65 -6.44 -23.25
C SER A 150 26.49 -7.65 -22.87
N ASP A 151 25.90 -8.85 -22.70
CA ASP A 151 26.53 -10.00 -22.00
C ASP A 151 26.98 -9.73 -20.55
N ASP A 152 27.04 -8.46 -20.12
CA ASP A 152 27.25 -8.03 -18.74
C ASP A 152 25.97 -8.21 -17.92
N THR A 153 25.98 -9.18 -17.01
CA THR A 153 24.81 -9.46 -16.16
C THR A 153 24.63 -8.38 -15.09
N MET A 154 23.56 -7.60 -15.19
CA MET A 154 23.15 -6.63 -14.15
C MET A 154 22.36 -7.31 -13.02
N LEU A 155 22.94 -8.34 -12.40
CA LEU A 155 22.23 -9.17 -11.41
C LEU A 155 21.80 -8.38 -10.16
N ALA A 156 22.68 -7.53 -9.64
CA ALA A 156 22.42 -6.76 -8.42
C ALA A 156 21.17 -5.86 -8.51
N PRO A 157 21.01 -4.97 -9.52
CA PRO A 157 19.78 -4.18 -9.64
C PRO A 157 18.54 -5.04 -9.93
N CYS A 158 18.67 -6.17 -10.63
CA CYS A 158 17.54 -7.09 -10.81
C CYS A 158 17.07 -7.68 -9.48
N ILE A 159 17.99 -8.19 -8.64
CA ILE A 159 17.66 -8.74 -7.32
C ILE A 159 17.05 -7.65 -6.43
N LEU A 160 17.66 -6.45 -6.39
CA LEU A 160 17.15 -5.33 -5.60
C LEU A 160 15.75 -4.91 -6.05
N SER A 161 15.50 -4.81 -7.36
CA SER A 161 14.17 -4.49 -7.88
C SER A 161 13.13 -5.54 -7.50
N ILE A 162 13.46 -6.84 -7.59
CA ILE A 162 12.56 -7.92 -7.18
C ILE A 162 12.25 -7.85 -5.68
N LEU A 163 13.26 -7.61 -4.85
CA LEU A 163 13.09 -7.46 -3.41
C LEU A 163 12.16 -6.30 -3.06
N PHE A 164 12.38 -5.12 -3.66
CA PHE A 164 11.52 -3.96 -3.43
C PHE A 164 10.11 -4.14 -3.99
N LEU A 165 9.95 -4.77 -5.16
CA LEU A 165 8.64 -5.14 -5.69
C LEU A 165 7.86 -6.04 -4.72
N PHE A 166 8.54 -7.00 -4.09
CA PHE A 166 7.92 -7.84 -3.07
C PHE A 166 7.45 -7.01 -1.87
N PHE A 167 8.30 -6.13 -1.33
CA PHE A 167 7.93 -5.28 -0.18
C PHE A 167 6.77 -4.31 -0.50
N TYR A 168 6.85 -3.56 -1.59
CA TYR A 168 5.80 -2.62 -1.98
C TYR A 168 4.52 -3.34 -2.43
N GLY A 169 4.64 -4.52 -3.05
CA GLY A 169 3.50 -5.36 -3.40
C GLY A 169 2.77 -5.89 -2.15
N LEU A 170 3.51 -6.35 -1.14
CA LEU A 170 2.94 -6.76 0.14
C LEU A 170 2.26 -5.58 0.84
N PHE A 171 2.92 -4.41 0.85
CA PHE A 171 2.34 -3.20 1.44
C PHE A 171 1.07 -2.75 0.70
N LEU A 172 1.03 -2.88 -0.63
CA LEU A 172 -0.16 -2.60 -1.43
C LEU A 172 -1.30 -3.54 -1.06
N ALA A 173 -1.02 -4.85 -0.95
CA ALA A 173 -2.03 -5.82 -0.56
C ALA A 173 -2.65 -5.50 0.81
N ILE A 174 -1.81 -5.17 1.80
CA ILE A 174 -2.26 -4.76 3.14
C ILE A 174 -3.08 -3.46 3.07
N THR A 175 -2.63 -2.48 2.30
CA THR A 175 -3.31 -1.19 2.14
C THR A 175 -4.67 -1.34 1.46
N VAL A 176 -4.77 -2.17 0.42
CA VAL A 176 -6.03 -2.48 -0.28
C VAL A 176 -6.98 -3.21 0.66
N ALA A 177 -6.50 -4.19 1.42
CA ALA A 177 -7.34 -4.90 2.41
C ALA A 177 -7.88 -3.93 3.47
N CYS A 178 -7.04 -3.02 3.98
CA CYS A 178 -7.44 -2.00 4.94
C CYS A 178 -8.46 -1.01 4.34
N PHE A 179 -8.26 -0.58 3.10
CA PHE A 179 -9.20 0.28 2.39
C PHE A 179 -10.56 -0.39 2.20
N GLN A 180 -10.59 -1.65 1.76
CA GLN A 180 -11.83 -2.42 1.59
C GLN A 180 -12.58 -2.56 2.92
N TYR A 181 -11.85 -2.88 3.99
CA TYR A 181 -12.42 -2.96 5.33
C TYR A 181 -13.05 -1.63 5.78
N LEU A 182 -12.32 -0.53 5.67
CA LEU A 182 -12.83 0.80 6.02
C LEU A 182 -14.00 1.24 5.13
N TRP A 183 -13.98 0.87 3.85
CA TRP A 183 -15.07 1.16 2.92
C TRP A 183 -16.36 0.46 3.35
N THR A 184 -16.29 -0.81 3.75
CA THR A 184 -17.45 -1.56 4.24
C THR A 184 -18.06 -0.94 5.50
N GLU A 185 -17.24 -0.62 6.50
CA GLU A 185 -17.71 0.02 7.74
C GLU A 185 -18.31 1.41 7.45
N TYR A 186 -17.66 2.20 6.57
CA TYR A 186 -18.17 3.51 6.19
C TYR A 186 -19.54 3.41 5.49
N ALA A 187 -19.70 2.48 4.55
CA ALA A 187 -20.95 2.26 3.84
C ALA A 187 -22.09 1.82 4.78
N GLU A 188 -21.78 0.97 5.76
CA GLU A 188 -22.75 0.54 6.77
C GLU A 188 -23.21 1.71 7.66
N ILE A 189 -22.27 2.53 8.14
CA ILE A 189 -22.59 3.73 8.94
C ILE A 189 -23.49 4.68 8.13
N GLN A 190 -23.16 4.93 6.85
CA GLN A 190 -23.99 5.78 5.98
C GLN A 190 -25.39 5.21 5.77
N ARG A 191 -25.50 3.88 5.62
CA ARG A 191 -26.80 3.20 5.49
C ARG A 191 -27.65 3.35 6.76
N ILE A 192 -27.06 3.20 7.94
CA ILE A 192 -27.75 3.37 9.22
C ILE A 192 -28.22 4.82 9.39
N LEU A 193 -27.35 5.79 9.11
CA LEU A 193 -27.68 7.22 9.17
C LEU A 193 -28.79 7.61 8.20
N ALA A 194 -28.77 7.06 6.98
CA ALA A 194 -29.84 7.29 6.00
C ALA A 194 -31.19 6.72 6.50
N LYS A 195 -31.18 5.55 7.13
CA LYS A 195 -32.38 4.91 7.70
C LYS A 195 -32.90 5.63 8.95
N SER A 196 -32.03 6.18 9.79
CA SER A 196 -32.47 6.96 10.96
C SER A 196 -33.04 8.33 10.57
N LYS A 197 -32.53 8.94 9.49
CA LYS A 197 -33.03 10.23 8.98
C LYS A 197 -34.47 10.14 8.42
N THR A 198 -34.94 8.97 8.01
CA THR A 198 -36.33 8.76 7.56
C THR A 198 -37.30 8.49 8.71
N VAL A 199 -36.82 8.29 9.94
CA VAL A 199 -37.64 8.27 11.15
C VAL A 199 -37.86 9.72 11.62
N HIS A 200 -38.34 10.58 10.74
CA HIS A 200 -38.91 11.85 11.18
C HIS A 200 -40.23 11.57 11.90
N PHE A 201 -40.29 12.02 13.15
CA PHE A 201 -41.42 11.96 14.07
C PHE A 201 -42.75 12.15 13.34
N LYS A 202 -43.57 11.10 13.30
CA LYS A 202 -44.99 11.20 12.93
C LYS A 202 -45.68 11.90 14.09
N GLU A 203 -45.68 13.24 14.09
CA GLU A 203 -46.42 14.03 15.06
C GLU A 203 -47.91 13.69 14.92
N LYS A 204 -48.43 12.90 15.87
CA LYS A 204 -49.85 12.61 16.00
C LYS A 204 -50.53 13.93 16.40
N THR A 205 -50.96 14.70 15.41
CA THR A 205 -51.93 15.78 15.61
C THR A 205 -53.23 15.14 16.10
N ARG A 206 -53.41 15.13 17.43
CA ARG A 206 -54.65 14.75 18.09
C ARG A 206 -55.65 15.88 17.83
N LYS A 207 -56.48 15.73 16.80
CA LYS A 207 -57.63 16.62 16.61
C LYS A 207 -58.60 16.38 17.77
N LYS A 208 -58.85 17.46 18.53
CA LYS A 208 -59.98 17.59 19.46
C LYS A 208 -61.27 17.76 18.68
#